data_AF-A0A4Y9ZW66-F1
#
_entry.id   AF-A0A4Y9ZW66-F1
#
_cell.length_a   1.000
_cell.length_b   1.000
_cell.length_c   1.000
_cell.angle_alpha   90.00
_cell.angle_beta   90.00
_cell.angle_gamma   90.00
#
_symmetry.space_group_name_H-M   'P 1'
#
loop_
_entity.id
_entity.type
_entity.pdbx_description
1 polymer ?
#
loop_
_entity_poly.entity_id
_entity_poly.type
_entity_poly.pdbx_seq_one_letter_code
_entity_poly.pdbx_strand_id
1 'polypeptide(L)'
;MSTSSQSSAPDASHDTLSQHLNTVFAPLEFPPELARRVLTHLSHKDAKRGGHSARLAFMGRRVLEAYLMLFLHSCPPSKSVSKAPDYATVASRALNTYILGEHVAPHWNLGSVVRWHPTRDSIGTGPNDLRSIGLFKGGSTAHRLFHTRLLPHILLPGKPEGLLDTYHVRAHEVLKQMGGPQGPLAPPS
;
A
#
# COMPACT_ATOMS: atom_id res chain seq x y z
N MET A 1 -3.54 29.18 32.48
CA MET A 1 -2.55 28.54 31.59
C MET A 1 -2.90 27.07 31.51
N SER A 2 -3.63 26.65 30.48
CA SER A 2 -4.13 25.29 30.33
C SER A 2 -3.22 24.55 29.35
N THR A 3 -2.53 23.52 29.85
CA THR A 3 -1.68 22.63 29.05
C THR A 3 -2.55 21.65 28.28
N SER A 4 -2.72 21.89 26.98
CA SER A 4 -3.38 20.94 26.08
C SER A 4 -2.46 19.75 25.80
N SER A 5 -2.84 18.58 26.31
CA SER A 5 -2.17 17.30 26.04
C SER A 5 -2.31 16.93 24.56
N GLN A 6 -1.19 16.99 23.83
CA GLN A 6 -1.09 16.56 22.44
C GLN A 6 -1.16 15.02 22.37
N SER A 7 -2.21 14.48 21.76
CA SER A 7 -2.34 13.05 21.47
C SER A 7 -1.43 12.70 20.29
N SER A 8 -0.25 12.17 20.59
CA SER A 8 0.57 11.42 19.64
C SER A 8 0.13 9.96 19.68
N ALA A 9 0.19 9.25 18.54
CA ALA A 9 0.09 7.80 18.57
C ALA A 9 1.17 7.27 19.53
N PRO A 10 0.84 6.35 20.46
CA PRO A 10 1.80 5.85 21.44
C PRO A 10 3.04 5.31 20.71
N ASP A 11 4.23 5.54 21.29
CA ASP A 11 5.50 4.98 20.79
C ASP A 11 5.40 3.44 20.86
N ALA A 12 4.84 2.81 19.82
CA ALA A 12 4.68 1.38 19.73
C ALA A 12 6.07 0.74 19.78
N SER A 13 6.27 -0.30 20.60
CA SER A 13 7.57 -0.96 20.69
C SER A 13 7.99 -1.57 19.34
N HIS A 14 9.28 -1.85 19.17
CA HIS A 14 9.80 -2.44 17.93
C HIS A 14 9.09 -3.76 17.60
N ASP A 15 8.84 -4.57 18.63
CA ASP A 15 8.18 -5.87 18.51
C ASP A 15 6.73 -5.72 18.02
N THR A 16 6.01 -4.69 18.50
CA THR A 16 4.63 -4.39 18.06
C THR A 16 4.57 -4.04 16.56
N LEU A 17 5.56 -3.31 16.04
CA LEU A 17 5.59 -2.94 14.61
C LEU A 17 5.82 -4.15 13.69
N SER A 18 6.78 -5.02 14.03
CA SER A 18 7.00 -6.26 13.28
C SER A 18 5.78 -7.17 13.37
N GLN A 19 5.20 -7.31 14.56
CA GLN A 19 4.02 -8.15 14.76
C GLN A 19 2.83 -7.67 13.93
N HIS A 20 2.63 -6.34 13.82
CA HIS A 20 1.62 -5.76 12.95
C HIS A 20 1.82 -6.17 11.49
N LEU A 21 3.02 -5.97 10.94
CA LEU A 21 3.31 -6.34 9.55
C LEU A 21 3.22 -7.85 9.32
N ASN A 22 3.70 -8.67 10.25
CA ASN A 22 3.60 -10.13 10.17
C ASN A 22 2.14 -10.60 10.17
N THR A 23 1.26 -9.90 10.89
CA THR A 23 -0.17 -10.18 10.92
C THR A 23 -0.83 -9.77 9.60
N VAL A 24 -0.56 -8.56 9.12
CA VAL A 24 -1.16 -8.03 7.88
C VAL A 24 -0.70 -8.84 6.65
N PHE A 25 0.56 -9.25 6.63
CA PHE A 25 1.19 -9.89 5.47
C PHE A 25 1.63 -11.33 5.74
N ALA A 26 0.89 -12.06 6.58
CA ALA A 26 1.17 -13.47 6.82
C ALA A 26 1.28 -14.26 5.49
N PRO A 27 2.23 -15.21 5.37
CA PRO A 27 3.15 -15.71 6.40
C PRO A 27 4.51 -14.98 6.46
N LEU A 28 4.60 -13.74 5.98
CA LEU A 28 5.89 -13.04 5.92
C LEU A 28 6.36 -12.60 7.30
N GLU A 29 7.62 -12.91 7.60
CA GLU A 29 8.31 -12.38 8.77
C GLU A 29 9.13 -11.12 8.43
N PHE A 30 8.88 -10.05 9.15
CA PHE A 30 9.56 -8.77 9.05
C PHE A 30 10.55 -8.60 10.20
N PRO A 31 11.85 -8.37 9.90
CA PRO A 31 12.81 -7.97 10.91
C PRO A 31 12.36 -6.69 11.63
N PRO A 32 12.47 -6.58 12.96
CA PRO A 32 12.00 -5.41 13.72
C PRO A 32 12.55 -4.08 13.19
N GLU A 33 13.83 -4.05 12.80
CA GLU A 33 14.46 -2.85 12.25
C GLU A 33 13.90 -2.45 10.87
N LEU A 34 13.54 -3.44 10.04
CA LEU A 34 12.87 -3.17 8.77
C LEU A 34 11.45 -2.66 9.00
N ALA A 35 10.70 -3.30 9.89
CA ALA A 35 9.34 -2.91 10.23
C ALA A 35 9.29 -1.47 10.74
N ARG A 36 10.21 -1.12 11.64
CA ARG A 36 10.38 0.25 12.13
C ARG A 36 10.67 1.22 11.00
N ARG A 37 11.60 0.92 10.11
CA ARG A 37 11.95 1.81 8.99
C ARG A 37 10.79 1.99 8.01
N VAL A 38 10.06 0.92 7.70
CA VAL A 38 8.89 0.93 6.80
C VAL A 38 7.77 1.80 7.37
N LEU A 39 7.53 1.73 8.68
CA LEU A 39 6.44 2.42 9.37
C LEU A 39 6.84 3.78 9.93
N THR A 40 8.06 4.28 9.65
CA THR A 40 8.52 5.60 10.11
C THR A 40 8.54 6.59 8.95
N HIS A 41 7.73 7.64 9.06
CA HIS A 41 7.73 8.78 8.13
C HIS A 41 8.94 9.71 8.40
N LEU A 42 9.37 10.45 7.38
CA LEU A 42 10.51 11.38 7.46
C LEU A 42 10.32 12.47 8.53
N SER A 43 9.08 12.85 8.84
CA SER A 43 8.78 13.87 9.86
C SER A 43 8.94 13.40 11.31
N HIS A 44 9.07 12.09 11.55
CA HIS A 44 9.20 11.57 12.91
C HIS A 44 10.59 11.83 13.50
N LYS A 45 10.69 12.05 14.82
CA LYS A 45 11.96 12.25 15.56
C LYS A 45 12.99 11.13 15.29
N ASP A 46 12.52 9.88 15.21
CA ASP A 46 13.38 8.71 15.02
C ASP A 46 13.90 8.54 13.59
N ALA A 47 13.37 9.29 12.61
CA ALA A 47 13.73 9.15 11.20
C ALA A 47 15.23 9.34 10.95
N LYS A 48 15.88 10.21 11.74
CA LYS A 48 17.32 10.52 11.60
C LYS A 48 18.23 9.38 12.08
N ARG A 49 17.89 8.73 13.19
CA ARG A 49 18.74 7.70 13.83
C ARG A 49 18.39 6.30 13.36
N GLY A 50 17.11 6.03 13.23
CA GLY A 50 16.59 4.73 12.83
C GLY A 50 16.26 4.61 11.34
N GLY A 51 16.32 5.69 10.57
CA GLY A 51 15.88 5.69 9.18
C GLY A 51 14.36 5.74 9.02
N HIS A 52 13.93 6.00 7.79
CA HIS A 52 12.53 6.24 7.41
C HIS A 52 12.21 5.55 6.08
N SER A 53 10.93 5.60 5.71
CA SER A 53 10.36 4.85 4.58
C SER A 53 10.66 5.44 3.19
N ALA A 54 11.23 6.64 3.06
CA ALA A 54 11.22 7.36 1.78
C ALA A 54 11.86 6.59 0.60
N ARG A 55 13.02 5.96 0.83
CA ARG A 55 13.67 5.12 -0.20
C ARG A 55 12.85 3.87 -0.54
N LEU A 56 12.24 3.26 0.48
CA LEU A 56 11.39 2.08 0.32
C LEU A 56 10.10 2.45 -0.43
N ALA A 57 9.50 3.60 -0.16
CA ALA A 57 8.33 4.11 -0.87
C ALA A 57 8.65 4.52 -2.31
N PHE A 58 9.85 5.05 -2.58
CA PHE A 58 10.30 5.36 -3.93
C PHE A 58 10.42 4.10 -4.80
N MET A 59 11.05 3.05 -4.27
CA MET A 59 11.06 1.72 -4.91
C MET A 59 9.64 1.13 -4.95
N GLY A 60 8.87 1.41 -3.90
CA GLY A 60 7.42 1.20 -3.68
C GLY A 60 6.64 1.33 -4.96
N ARG A 61 6.60 2.57 -5.38
CA ARG A 61 5.81 3.03 -6.51
C ARG A 61 6.24 2.36 -7.81
N ARG A 62 7.54 2.20 -8.06
CA ARG A 62 8.06 1.59 -9.29
C ARG A 62 7.65 0.13 -9.44
N VAL A 63 7.72 -0.62 -8.35
CA VAL A 63 7.33 -2.04 -8.38
C VAL A 63 5.82 -2.20 -8.56
N LEU A 64 5.03 -1.39 -7.85
CA LEU A 64 3.56 -1.38 -8.03
C LEU A 64 3.17 -0.99 -9.46
N GLU A 65 3.81 0.03 -10.02
CA GLU A 65 3.62 0.46 -11.40
C GLU A 65 3.98 -0.65 -12.38
N ALA A 66 5.13 -1.31 -12.19
CA ALA A 66 5.54 -2.43 -13.03
C ALA A 66 4.52 -3.59 -12.99
N TYR A 67 4.03 -3.98 -11.81
CA TYR A 67 3.03 -5.05 -11.69
C TYR A 67 1.68 -4.66 -12.29
N LEU A 68 1.24 -3.42 -12.11
CA LEU A 68 0.00 -2.96 -12.72
C LEU A 68 0.13 -2.92 -14.25
N MET A 69 1.26 -2.45 -14.79
CA MET A 69 1.52 -2.47 -16.23
C MET A 69 1.52 -3.89 -16.78
N LEU A 70 2.21 -4.83 -16.14
CA LEU A 70 2.21 -6.24 -16.53
C LEU A 70 0.79 -6.83 -16.51
N PHE A 71 0.01 -6.51 -15.48
CA PHE A 71 -1.40 -6.91 -15.40
C PHE A 71 -2.22 -6.35 -16.57
N LEU A 72 -2.13 -5.05 -16.83
CA LEU A 72 -2.86 -4.38 -17.92
C LEU A 72 -2.51 -4.98 -19.29
N HIS A 73 -1.22 -5.25 -19.54
CA HIS A 73 -0.76 -5.92 -20.76
C HIS A 73 -1.22 -7.39 -20.87
N SER A 74 -1.50 -8.05 -19.74
CA SER A 74 -2.04 -9.41 -19.74
C SER A 74 -3.55 -9.48 -20.01
N CYS A 75 -4.24 -8.34 -19.95
CA CYS A 75 -5.67 -8.27 -20.22
C CYS A 75 -5.92 -8.36 -21.73
N PRO A 76 -6.88 -9.19 -22.18
CA PRO A 76 -7.26 -9.21 -23.59
C PRO A 76 -7.81 -7.83 -24.02
N PRO A 77 -7.57 -7.42 -25.27
CA PRO A 77 -8.11 -6.15 -25.77
C PRO A 77 -9.65 -6.17 -25.66
N SER A 78 -10.19 -5.11 -25.05
CA SER A 78 -11.64 -4.97 -24.94
C SER A 78 -12.23 -4.71 -26.31
N LYS A 79 -13.25 -5.48 -26.69
CA LYS A 79 -13.99 -5.30 -27.95
C LYS A 79 -14.73 -3.97 -28.03
N SER A 80 -14.94 -3.29 -26.90
CA SER A 80 -15.69 -2.03 -26.81
C SER A 80 -14.83 -0.77 -26.94
N VAL A 81 -13.50 -0.88 -26.99
CA VAL A 81 -12.60 0.28 -27.03
C VAL A 81 -11.83 0.29 -28.35
N SER A 82 -12.10 1.30 -29.17
CA SER A 82 -11.48 1.47 -30.50
C SER A 82 -9.97 1.80 -30.45
N LYS A 83 -9.47 2.24 -29.29
CA LYS A 83 -8.06 2.55 -29.05
C LYS A 83 -7.61 1.96 -27.72
N ALA A 84 -6.47 1.26 -27.70
CA ALA A 84 -5.89 0.78 -26.44
C ALA A 84 -5.72 1.98 -25.47
N PRO A 85 -6.21 1.89 -24.23
CA PRO A 85 -6.09 2.98 -23.29
C PRO A 85 -4.62 3.17 -22.91
N ASP A 86 -4.25 4.41 -22.60
CA ASP A 86 -2.91 4.73 -22.13
C ASP A 86 -2.69 4.15 -20.73
N TYR A 87 -1.97 3.02 -20.68
CA TYR A 87 -1.71 2.30 -19.43
C TYR A 87 -0.86 3.13 -18.45
N ALA A 88 -0.02 4.06 -18.91
CA ALA A 88 0.74 4.93 -18.01
C ALA A 88 -0.21 5.89 -17.28
N THR A 89 -1.17 6.47 -18.00
CA THR A 89 -2.23 7.29 -17.40
C THR A 89 -3.11 6.47 -16.44
N VAL A 90 -3.50 5.25 -16.83
CA VAL A 90 -4.27 4.36 -15.93
C VAL A 90 -3.49 4.04 -14.65
N ALA A 91 -2.19 3.72 -14.77
CA ALA A 91 -1.36 3.35 -13.64
C ALA A 91 -1.10 4.52 -12.69
N SER A 92 -0.74 5.70 -13.22
CA SER A 92 -0.52 6.91 -12.42
C SER A 92 -1.76 7.33 -11.61
N ARG A 93 -2.95 7.12 -12.18
CA ARG A 93 -4.24 7.40 -11.52
C ARG A 93 -4.58 6.34 -10.47
N ALA A 94 -4.57 5.06 -10.83
CA ALA A 94 -4.98 3.97 -9.95
C ALA A 94 -4.01 3.75 -8.77
N LEU A 95 -2.72 4.09 -8.94
CA LEU A 95 -1.68 4.01 -7.91
C LEU A 95 -1.38 5.38 -7.26
N ASN A 96 -2.28 6.34 -7.44
CA ASN A 96 -2.16 7.63 -6.80
C ASN A 96 -2.11 7.46 -5.27
N THR A 97 -1.19 8.16 -4.60
CA THR A 97 -0.99 8.05 -3.15
C THR A 97 -2.23 8.40 -2.32
N TYR A 98 -3.12 9.23 -2.83
CA TYR A 98 -4.42 9.53 -2.21
C TYR A 98 -5.33 8.30 -2.23
N ILE A 99 -5.44 7.65 -3.39
CA ILE A 99 -6.23 6.42 -3.56
C ILE A 99 -5.69 5.30 -2.70
N LEU A 100 -4.36 5.14 -2.63
CA LEU A 100 -3.74 4.16 -1.74
C LEU A 100 -3.97 4.50 -0.26
N GLY A 101 -3.86 5.78 0.13
CA GLY A 101 -4.11 6.22 1.49
C GLY A 101 -5.57 6.06 1.94
N GLU A 102 -6.52 6.31 1.04
CA GLU A 102 -7.94 6.23 1.33
C GLU A 102 -8.47 4.78 1.28
N HIS A 103 -8.04 3.99 0.30
CA HIS A 103 -8.63 2.69 0.04
C HIS A 103 -7.76 1.50 0.43
N VAL A 104 -6.44 1.65 0.58
CA VAL A 104 -5.56 0.53 0.98
C VAL A 104 -5.17 0.63 2.45
N ALA A 105 -4.74 1.81 2.90
CA ALA A 105 -4.21 1.99 4.27
C ALA A 105 -5.17 1.58 5.40
N PRO A 106 -6.50 1.81 5.32
CA PRO A 106 -7.45 1.37 6.36
C PRO A 106 -7.54 -0.15 6.48
N HIS A 107 -7.46 -0.88 5.36
CA HIS A 107 -7.53 -2.35 5.35
C HIS A 107 -6.30 -2.98 6.01
N TRP A 108 -5.18 -2.27 6.04
CA TRP A 108 -3.95 -2.69 6.71
C TRP A 108 -3.76 -2.04 8.08
N ASN A 109 -4.78 -1.30 8.55
CA ASN A 109 -4.78 -0.56 9.81
C ASN A 109 -3.48 0.26 10.02
N LEU A 110 -2.98 0.92 8.97
CA LEU A 110 -1.70 1.64 9.04
C LEU A 110 -1.80 2.93 9.87
N GLY A 111 -3.00 3.53 9.94
CA GLY A 111 -3.21 4.78 10.66
C GLY A 111 -2.88 4.72 12.15
N SER A 112 -2.94 3.53 12.77
CA SER A 112 -2.67 3.33 14.19
C SER A 112 -1.21 3.00 14.52
N VAL A 113 -0.40 2.60 13.52
CA VAL A 113 0.96 2.08 13.75
C VAL A 113 2.06 2.93 13.10
N VAL A 114 1.70 3.79 12.15
CA VAL A 114 2.67 4.63 11.46
C VAL A 114 3.17 5.73 12.39
N ARG A 115 4.48 5.85 12.48
CA ARG A 115 5.16 6.88 13.26
C ARG A 115 5.41 8.10 12.38
N TRP A 116 4.71 9.18 12.67
CA TRP A 116 4.86 10.47 12.00
C TRP A 116 4.61 11.61 12.98
N HIS A 117 4.95 12.83 12.60
CA HIS A 117 4.53 14.04 13.30
C HIS A 117 3.71 14.92 12.35
N PRO A 118 2.55 15.41 12.77
CA PRO A 118 1.78 16.37 11.99
C PRO A 118 2.51 17.71 11.92
N THR A 119 2.44 18.34 10.76
CA THR A 119 2.83 19.74 10.59
C THR A 119 1.79 20.56 11.37
N ARG A 120 2.22 21.39 12.33
CA ARG A 120 1.35 22.10 13.30
C ARG A 120 0.02 22.62 12.72
N ASP A 121 -1.04 22.44 13.50
CA ASP A 121 -2.38 23.07 13.44
C ASP A 121 -3.24 22.85 12.18
N SER A 122 -3.25 21.66 11.58
CA SER A 122 -4.41 21.23 10.81
C SER A 122 -5.46 20.60 11.73
N ILE A 123 -6.48 21.40 12.07
CA ILE A 123 -7.76 20.92 12.59
C ILE A 123 -8.35 19.96 11.55
N GLY A 124 -8.08 18.67 11.70
CA GLY A 124 -8.51 17.64 10.79
C GLY A 124 -7.52 16.49 10.74
N THR A 125 -7.80 15.43 11.51
CA THR A 125 -7.27 14.09 11.27
C THR A 125 -7.72 13.62 9.88
N GLY A 126 -7.01 14.04 8.85
CA GLY A 126 -7.27 13.62 7.49
C GLY A 126 -6.49 12.35 7.15
N PRO A 127 -7.04 11.43 6.34
CA PRO A 127 -6.34 10.24 5.79
C PRO A 127 -5.13 10.59 4.88
N ASN A 128 -4.78 11.87 4.82
CA ASN A 128 -3.85 12.47 3.89
C ASN A 128 -2.37 12.36 4.29
N ASP A 129 -2.01 11.94 5.50
CA ASP A 129 -0.58 11.93 5.92
C ASP A 129 0.08 10.53 5.91
N LEU A 130 -0.66 9.49 5.52
CA LEU A 130 -0.17 8.09 5.41
C LEU A 130 0.49 7.77 4.05
N ARG A 131 0.85 8.79 3.26
CA ARG A 131 1.10 8.73 1.80
C ARG A 131 2.30 7.90 1.31
N SER A 132 3.08 7.22 2.15
CA SER A 132 4.33 6.60 1.68
C SER A 132 4.89 5.45 2.55
N ILE A 133 4.13 4.37 2.68
CA ILE A 133 4.62 3.12 3.28
C ILE A 133 4.92 2.16 2.14
N GLY A 134 6.21 1.91 1.88
CA GLY A 134 6.68 0.94 0.89
C GLY A 134 7.08 -0.36 1.56
N LEU A 135 6.51 -1.48 1.12
CA LEU A 135 6.80 -2.82 1.66
C LEU A 135 7.33 -3.73 0.55
N PHE A 136 8.51 -4.33 0.74
CA PHE A 136 9.05 -5.32 -0.20
C PHE A 136 9.75 -6.48 0.51
N LYS A 137 9.38 -7.69 0.09
CA LYS A 137 10.12 -8.93 0.29
C LYS A 137 9.95 -9.77 -0.98
N GLY A 138 11.01 -9.97 -1.78
CA GLY A 138 11.05 -10.84 -2.96
C GLY A 138 10.15 -10.47 -4.16
N GLY A 139 10.59 -10.76 -5.39
CA GLY A 139 9.83 -10.42 -6.61
C GLY A 139 8.53 -11.21 -6.80
N SER A 140 8.50 -12.50 -6.47
CA SER A 140 7.29 -13.34 -6.60
C SER A 140 6.27 -13.08 -5.50
N THR A 141 6.74 -12.90 -4.26
CA THR A 141 5.90 -12.56 -3.10
C THR A 141 5.28 -11.18 -3.24
N ALA A 142 6.05 -10.16 -3.64
CA ALA A 142 5.51 -8.82 -3.85
C ALA A 142 4.47 -8.78 -4.99
N HIS A 143 4.68 -9.54 -6.08
CA HIS A 143 3.72 -9.67 -7.16
C HIS A 143 2.40 -10.31 -6.69
N ARG A 144 2.48 -11.37 -5.88
CA ARG A 144 1.29 -12.00 -5.32
C ARG A 144 0.58 -11.08 -4.34
N LEU A 145 1.32 -10.37 -3.48
CA LEU A 145 0.76 -9.38 -2.56
C LEU A 145 0.01 -8.29 -3.34
N PHE A 146 0.58 -7.80 -4.45
CA PHE A 146 -0.08 -6.83 -5.31
C PHE A 146 -1.46 -7.32 -5.77
N HIS A 147 -1.52 -8.50 -6.39
CA HIS A 147 -2.78 -9.03 -6.93
C HIS A 147 -3.80 -9.43 -5.87
N THR A 148 -3.34 -9.91 -4.71
CA THR A 148 -4.23 -10.47 -3.68
C THR A 148 -4.63 -9.47 -2.61
N ARG A 149 -3.78 -8.50 -2.28
CA ARG A 149 -3.94 -7.60 -1.12
C ARG A 149 -3.99 -6.11 -1.46
N LEU A 150 -3.66 -5.71 -2.68
CA LEU A 150 -3.66 -4.30 -3.09
C LEU A 150 -4.64 -4.04 -4.23
N LEU A 151 -4.52 -4.77 -5.34
CA LEU A 151 -5.34 -4.61 -6.54
C LEU A 151 -6.86 -4.63 -6.25
N PRO A 152 -7.40 -5.51 -5.38
CA PRO A 152 -8.83 -5.52 -5.08
C PRO A 152 -9.35 -4.22 -4.47
N HIS A 153 -8.50 -3.48 -3.75
CA HIS A 153 -8.89 -2.25 -3.06
C HIS A 153 -8.82 -1.01 -3.95
N ILE A 154 -8.23 -1.12 -5.14
CA ILE A 154 -8.17 -0.01 -6.12
C ILE A 154 -9.11 -0.23 -7.32
N LEU A 155 -9.97 -1.25 -7.30
CA LEU A 155 -10.95 -1.49 -8.36
C LEU A 155 -11.99 -0.36 -8.43
N LEU A 156 -12.57 0.02 -7.29
CA LEU A 156 -13.51 1.14 -7.14
C LEU A 156 -14.59 1.22 -8.27
N PRO A 157 -15.58 0.31 -8.28
CA PRO A 157 -16.60 0.25 -9.33
C PRO A 157 -17.30 1.59 -9.59
N GLY A 158 -17.36 1.99 -10.87
CA GLY A 158 -17.98 3.24 -11.31
C GLY A 158 -17.23 4.52 -10.91
N LYS A 159 -16.07 4.40 -10.26
CA LYS A 159 -15.26 5.54 -9.84
C LYS A 159 -14.07 5.73 -10.79
N PRO A 160 -13.94 6.91 -11.43
CA PRO A 160 -12.86 7.13 -12.38
C PRO A 160 -11.49 7.17 -11.71
N GLU A 161 -11.37 7.34 -10.40
CA GLU A 161 -10.08 7.40 -9.71
C GLU A 161 -9.41 6.03 -9.57
N GLY A 162 -10.19 4.94 -9.62
CA GLY A 162 -9.69 3.57 -9.54
C GLY A 162 -9.21 2.98 -10.86
N LEU A 163 -9.00 1.67 -10.85
CA LEU A 163 -8.79 0.87 -12.04
C LEU A 163 -10.06 0.89 -12.88
N LEU A 164 -9.93 1.03 -14.21
CA LEU A 164 -11.08 1.01 -15.11
C LEU A 164 -11.90 -0.29 -14.96
N ASP A 165 -13.23 -0.16 -14.88
CA ASP A 165 -14.19 -1.27 -14.73
C ASP A 165 -13.98 -2.41 -15.75
N THR A 166 -13.52 -2.07 -16.95
CA THR A 166 -13.20 -3.07 -18.00
C THR A 166 -12.16 -4.10 -17.58
N TYR A 167 -11.35 -3.83 -16.55
CA TYR A 167 -10.32 -4.75 -16.04
C TYR A 167 -10.74 -5.50 -14.79
N HIS A 168 -11.90 -5.20 -14.19
CA HIS A 168 -12.29 -5.76 -12.90
C HIS A 168 -12.51 -7.26 -12.97
N VAL A 169 -13.17 -7.74 -14.04
CA VAL A 169 -13.38 -9.18 -14.27
C VAL A 169 -12.03 -9.90 -14.26
N ARG A 170 -11.06 -9.39 -15.02
CA ARG A 170 -9.73 -9.99 -15.10
C ARG A 170 -8.97 -9.90 -13.77
N ALA A 171 -9.12 -8.81 -13.02
CA ALA A 171 -8.52 -8.65 -11.70
C ALA A 171 -9.05 -9.72 -10.72
N HIS A 172 -10.37 -9.97 -10.74
CA HIS A 172 -10.99 -11.01 -9.91
C HIS A 172 -10.59 -12.42 -10.32
N GLU A 173 -10.43 -12.70 -11.62
CA GLU A 173 -9.90 -13.98 -12.09
C GLU A 173 -8.49 -14.24 -11.59
N VAL A 174 -7.58 -13.26 -11.73
CA VAL A 174 -6.19 -13.38 -11.25
C VAL A 174 -6.16 -13.53 -9.73
N LEU A 175 -6.97 -12.77 -9.00
CA LEU A 175 -7.15 -12.90 -7.55
C LEU A 175 -7.55 -14.34 -7.18
N LYS A 176 -8.55 -14.92 -7.86
CA LYS A 176 -9.02 -16.29 -7.61
C LYS A 176 -7.92 -17.31 -7.94
N GLN A 177 -7.23 -17.15 -9.07
CA GLN A 177 -6.10 -18.01 -9.46
C GLN A 177 -4.96 -17.98 -8.45
N MET A 178 -4.76 -16.85 -7.76
CA MET A 178 -3.73 -16.69 -6.73
C MET A 178 -4.17 -17.10 -5.32
N GLY A 179 -5.34 -17.74 -5.17
CA GLY A 179 -5.82 -18.23 -3.87
C GLY A 179 -6.66 -17.21 -3.08
N GLY A 180 -7.10 -16.14 -3.73
CA GLY A 180 -7.99 -15.14 -3.15
C GLY A 180 -7.29 -14.10 -2.26
N PRO A 181 -8.06 -13.25 -1.55
CA PRO A 181 -7.53 -12.16 -0.72
C PRO A 181 -6.71 -12.62 0.47
N GLN A 182 -6.78 -13.91 0.83
CA GLN A 182 -6.00 -14.50 1.91
C GLN A 182 -5.04 -15.59 1.38
N GLY A 183 -4.83 -15.64 0.07
CA GLY A 183 -3.95 -16.61 -0.57
C GLY A 183 -2.52 -16.53 0.00
N PRO A 184 -1.80 -17.66 0.05
CA PRO A 184 -0.47 -17.74 0.64
C PRO A 184 0.52 -16.86 -0.14
N LEU A 185 1.17 -15.90 0.54
CA LEU A 185 2.10 -14.95 -0.09
C LEU A 185 3.47 -15.57 -0.43
N ALA A 186 3.80 -16.70 0.18
CA ALA A 186 4.95 -17.53 -0.15
C ALA A 186 4.46 -18.84 -0.81
N PRO A 187 5.21 -19.42 -1.77
CA PRO A 187 4.95 -20.79 -2.20
C PRO A 187 5.06 -21.74 -0.98
N PRO A 188 4.32 -22.87 -0.97
CA PRO A 188 4.52 -23.89 0.05
C PRO A 188 5.99 -24.32 0.04
N SER A 189 6.59 -24.35 1.23
CA SER A 189 7.97 -24.82 1.43
C SER A 189 8.05 -26.34 1.28
#